data_AF-A0AAU9PB84-F1
#
_entry.id   AF-A0AAU9PB84-F1
#
_cell.length_a   1.000
_cell.length_b   1.000
_cell.length_c   1.000
_cell.angle_alpha   90.00
_cell.angle_beta   90.00
_cell.angle_gamma   90.00
#
_symmetry.space_group_name_H-M   'P 1'
#
loop_
_entity.id
_entity.type
_entity.pdbx_description
1 polymer ?
#
loop_
_entity_poly.entity_id
_entity_poly.type
_entity_poly.pdbx_seq_one_letter_code
_entity_poly.pdbx_strand_id
1 'polypeptide(L)'
;MPEDIGKISKVWNTLKRAMFCNGYIYNHVGIVNLMWRFTNQRNLHRLAITIFATSFITLSQILKQKNNLQKMITSPEWNNTKWSKDVAGKKLTSTFLHLQFEFLA
;
A
#
# COMPACT_ATOMS: atom_id res chain seq x y z
N MET A 1 5.54 -18.10 23.78
CA MET A 1 4.42 -17.19 24.15
C MET A 1 4.73 -15.70 24.08
N PRO A 2 5.99 -15.22 24.14
CA PRO A 2 6.35 -13.87 23.67
C PRO A 2 6.38 -13.74 22.13
N GLU A 3 6.72 -14.83 21.45
CA GLU A 3 6.89 -14.89 19.99
C GLU A 3 5.56 -14.63 19.27
N ASP A 4 4.45 -15.14 19.81
CA ASP A 4 3.12 -15.00 19.21
C ASP A 4 2.57 -13.58 19.37
N ILE A 5 2.85 -12.91 20.49
CA ILE A 5 2.54 -11.50 20.70
C ILE A 5 3.35 -10.64 19.70
N GLY A 6 4.62 -10.99 19.49
CA GLY A 6 5.47 -10.36 18.48
C GLY A 6 4.91 -10.49 17.06
N LYS A 7 4.41 -11.68 16.67
CA LYS A 7 3.75 -11.91 15.37
C LYS A 7 2.49 -11.05 15.20
N ILE A 8 1.63 -10.99 16.22
CA ILE A 8 0.41 -10.18 16.20
C ILE A 8 0.74 -8.70 16.01
N SER A 9 1.73 -8.17 16.73
CA SER A 9 2.19 -6.78 16.57
C SER A 9 2.70 -6.48 15.15
N LYS A 10 3.46 -7.41 14.55
CA LYS A 10 3.95 -7.27 13.17
C LYS A 10 2.80 -7.24 12.15
N VAL A 11 1.77 -8.06 12.33
CA VAL A 11 0.57 -8.06 11.49
C VAL A 11 -0.17 -6.71 11.60
N TRP A 12 -0.38 -6.21 12.82
CA TRP A 12 -1.02 -4.91 13.03
C TRP A 12 -0.26 -3.75 12.39
N ASN A 13 1.07 -3.73 12.53
CA ASN A 13 1.90 -2.68 11.92
C ASN A 13 1.86 -2.75 10.39
N THR A 14 1.81 -3.96 9.83
CA THR A 14 1.63 -4.19 8.41
C THR A 14 0.28 -3.67 7.91
N LEU A 15 -0.82 -3.99 8.60
CA LEU A 15 -2.14 -3.47 8.25
C LEU A 15 -2.19 -1.94 8.33
N LYS A 16 -1.63 -1.34 9.39
CA LYS A 16 -1.56 0.13 9.52
C LYS A 16 -0.84 0.79 8.35
N ARG A 17 0.28 0.21 7.90
CA ARG A 17 1.01 0.69 6.71
C ARG A 17 0.18 0.56 5.44
N ALA A 18 -0.47 -0.59 5.22
CA ALA A 18 -1.33 -0.82 4.06
C ALA A 18 -2.51 0.18 4.01
N MET A 19 -3.16 0.41 5.16
CA MET A 19 -4.26 1.37 5.27
C MET A 19 -3.81 2.81 5.05
N PHE A 20 -2.63 3.18 5.57
CA PHE A 20 -2.01 4.47 5.26
C PHE A 20 -1.80 4.63 3.74
N CYS A 21 -1.21 3.62 3.08
CA CYS A 21 -0.95 3.68 1.64
C CYS A 21 -2.24 3.83 0.84
N ASN A 22 -3.26 3.02 1.16
CA ASN A 22 -4.55 3.09 0.51
C ASN A 22 -5.22 4.45 0.72
N GLY A 23 -5.29 4.95 1.96
CA GLY A 23 -5.88 6.25 2.26
C GLY A 23 -5.17 7.39 1.53
N TYR A 24 -3.83 7.40 1.55
CA TYR A 24 -3.05 8.42 0.86
C TYR A 24 -3.24 8.39 -0.66
N ILE A 25 -3.23 7.20 -1.28
CA ILE A 25 -3.50 7.07 -2.73
C ILE A 25 -4.89 7.60 -3.07
N TYR A 26 -5.93 7.13 -2.39
CA TYR A 26 -7.31 7.48 -2.74
C TYR A 26 -7.72 8.91 -2.37
N ASN A 27 -6.97 9.59 -1.49
CA ASN A 27 -7.15 11.01 -1.22
C ASN A 27 -6.56 11.93 -2.31
N HIS A 28 -5.82 11.38 -3.27
CA HIS A 28 -5.14 12.15 -4.31
C HIS A 28 -5.47 11.59 -5.70
N VAL A 29 -6.41 12.23 -6.40
CA VAL A 29 -6.88 11.80 -7.74
C VAL A 29 -5.73 11.57 -8.73
N GLY A 30 -4.69 12.41 -8.72
CA GLY A 30 -3.53 12.22 -9.58
C GLY A 30 -2.73 10.95 -9.26
N ILE A 31 -2.65 10.57 -7.98
CA ILE A 31 -2.01 9.30 -7.56
C ILE A 31 -2.91 8.11 -7.91
N VAL A 32 -4.24 8.22 -7.76
CA VAL A 32 -5.18 7.17 -8.21
C VAL A 32 -5.01 6.88 -9.69
N ASN A 33 -4.99 7.93 -10.52
CA ASN A 33 -4.81 7.79 -11.97
C ASN A 33 -3.46 7.15 -12.30
N LEU A 34 -2.39 7.56 -11.60
CA LEU A 34 -1.08 6.95 -11.79
C LEU A 34 -1.10 5.48 -11.39
N MET A 35 -1.65 5.13 -10.24
CA MET A 35 -1.81 3.75 -9.78
C MET A 35 -2.56 2.91 -10.83
N TRP A 36 -3.69 3.38 -11.34
CA TRP A 36 -4.45 2.66 -12.35
C TRP A 36 -3.68 2.40 -13.65
N ARG A 37 -2.80 3.31 -14.07
CA ARG A 37 -1.91 3.08 -15.22
C ARG A 37 -0.95 1.91 -14.97
N PHE A 38 -0.47 1.74 -13.74
CA PHE A 38 0.47 0.66 -13.39
C PHE A 38 -0.22 -0.64 -12.97
N THR A 39 -1.43 -0.59 -12.43
CA THR A 39 -2.17 -1.78 -11.95
C THR A 39 -3.20 -2.31 -12.95
N ASN A 40 -3.22 -1.79 -14.18
CA ASN A 40 -4.24 -2.09 -15.19
C ASN A 40 -5.66 -1.86 -14.65
N GLN A 41 -5.86 -0.67 -14.07
CA GLN A 41 -7.11 -0.20 -13.46
C GLN A 41 -7.63 -1.05 -12.29
N ARG A 42 -6.79 -1.90 -11.68
CA ARG A 42 -7.17 -2.65 -10.49
C ARG A 42 -7.20 -1.74 -9.27
N ASN A 43 -8.31 -1.81 -8.53
CA ASN A 43 -8.46 -1.15 -7.25
C ASN A 43 -7.68 -1.88 -6.15
N LEU A 44 -7.16 -1.11 -5.19
CA LEU A 44 -6.52 -1.70 -4.01
C LEU A 44 -7.53 -2.11 -2.94
N HIS A 45 -8.76 -1.60 -2.98
CA HIS A 45 -9.82 -2.03 -2.08
C HIS A 45 -11.05 -2.49 -2.86
N ARG A 46 -11.86 -3.33 -2.20
CA ARG A 46 -13.23 -3.66 -2.57
C ARG A 46 -14.10 -3.30 -1.36
N LEU A 47 -15.28 -2.70 -1.59
CA LEU A 47 -16.26 -2.48 -0.52
C LEU A 47 -16.49 -3.80 0.23
N ALA A 48 -16.28 -3.79 1.55
CA ALA A 48 -16.58 -4.91 2.43
C ALA A 48 -17.41 -4.41 3.62
N ILE A 49 -18.19 -5.32 4.21
CA ILE A 49 -19.19 -5.00 5.25
C ILE A 49 -18.53 -4.50 6.54
N THR A 50 -17.31 -4.93 6.84
CA THR A 50 -16.58 -4.54 8.06
C THR A 50 -15.21 -3.93 7.75
N ILE A 51 -14.79 -2.96 8.55
CA ILE A 51 -13.48 -2.28 8.41
C ILE A 51 -12.29 -3.24 8.55
N PHE A 52 -12.45 -4.33 9.33
CA PHE A 52 -11.45 -5.37 9.46
C PHE A 52 -11.27 -6.12 8.14
N ALA A 53 -12.37 -6.61 7.56
CA ALA A 53 -12.33 -7.27 6.26
C ALA A 53 -11.77 -6.34 5.17
N THR A 54 -12.18 -5.07 5.16
CA THR A 54 -11.64 -4.05 4.24
C THR A 54 -10.12 -3.92 4.37
N SER A 55 -9.59 -3.91 5.59
CA SER A 55 -8.15 -3.77 5.83
C SER A 55 -7.35 -4.97 5.31
N PHE A 56 -7.84 -6.19 5.55
CA PHE A 56 -7.19 -7.41 5.03
C PHE A 56 -7.31 -7.54 3.51
N ILE A 57 -8.47 -7.22 2.94
CA ILE A 57 -8.66 -7.19 1.48
C ILE A 57 -7.71 -6.17 0.86
N THR A 58 -7.58 -5.00 1.46
CA THR A 58 -6.67 -3.95 0.99
C THR A 58 -5.22 -4.41 0.98
N LEU A 59 -4.78 -5.01 2.10
CA LEU A 59 -3.45 -5.60 2.19
C LEU A 59 -3.23 -6.69 1.12
N SER A 60 -4.20 -7.58 0.92
CA SER A 60 -4.15 -8.63 -0.09
C SER A 60 -4.01 -8.08 -1.51
N GLN A 61 -4.74 -7.02 -1.88
CA GLN A 61 -4.58 -6.41 -3.20
C GLN A 61 -3.25 -5.68 -3.36
N ILE A 62 -2.78 -4.98 -2.32
CA ILE A 62 -1.45 -4.35 -2.33
C ILE A 62 -0.36 -5.41 -2.57
N LEU A 63 -0.46 -6.57 -1.91
CA LEU A 63 0.42 -7.72 -2.13
C LEU A 63 0.36 -8.22 -3.57
N LYS A 64 -0.85 -8.44 -4.10
CA LYS A 64 -1.07 -8.90 -5.48
C LYS A 64 -0.54 -7.90 -6.52
N GLN A 65 -0.52 -6.61 -6.19
CA GLN A 65 -0.04 -5.54 -7.06
C GLN A 65 1.37 -5.06 -6.69
N LYS A 66 2.09 -5.73 -5.78
CA LYS A 66 3.40 -5.28 -5.26
C LYS A 66 4.35 -4.83 -6.35
N ASN A 67 4.60 -5.68 -7.35
CA ASN A 67 5.55 -5.38 -8.41
C ASN A 67 5.10 -4.16 -9.25
N ASN A 68 3.81 -4.00 -9.46
CA ASN A 68 3.24 -2.87 -10.20
C ASN A 68 3.34 -1.56 -9.41
N LEU A 69 3.08 -1.62 -8.10
CA LEU A 69 3.21 -0.48 -7.19
C LEU A 69 4.68 -0.06 -7.01
N GLN A 70 5.60 -1.03 -7.02
CA GLN A 70 7.04 -0.75 -7.03
C GLN A 70 7.47 -0.08 -8.34
N LYS A 71 7.01 -0.59 -9.50
CA LYS A 71 7.26 0.08 -10.78
C LYS A 71 6.70 1.50 -10.80
N MET A 72 5.49 1.69 -10.26
CA MET A 72 4.86 3.01 -10.13
C MET A 72 5.75 3.96 -9.32
N ILE A 73 6.22 3.54 -8.14
CA ILE A 73 6.95 4.43 -7.24
C ILE A 73 8.39 4.72 -7.68
N THR A 74 8.98 3.87 -8.52
CA THR A 74 10.29 4.14 -9.12
C THR A 74 10.19 4.85 -10.47
N SER A 75 8.98 5.09 -10.97
CA SER A 75 8.77 5.66 -12.31
C SER A 75 9.13 7.15 -12.36
N PRO A 76 9.59 7.66 -13.53
CA PRO A 76 9.71 9.09 -13.77
C PRO A 76 8.39 9.84 -13.50
N GLU A 77 7.26 9.23 -13.86
CA GLU A 77 5.94 9.82 -13.63
C GLU A 77 5.65 10.08 -12.15
N TRP A 78 6.03 9.15 -11.25
CA TRP A 78 5.95 9.38 -9.81
C TRP A 78 6.93 10.44 -9.35
N ASN A 79 8.19 10.32 -9.75
CA ASN A 79 9.28 11.20 -9.30
C ASN A 79 9.03 12.67 -9.65
N ASN A 80 8.37 12.92 -10.79
CA ASN A 80 8.02 14.25 -11.25
C ASN A 80 6.77 14.85 -10.58
N THR A 81 6.06 14.10 -9.74
CA THR A 81 4.90 14.64 -9.03
C THR A 81 5.29 15.54 -7.86
N LYS A 82 4.36 16.36 -7.38
CA LYS A 82 4.53 17.09 -6.11
C LYS A 82 4.48 16.16 -4.89
N TRP A 83 3.75 15.03 -4.99
CA TRP A 83 3.54 14.07 -3.91
C TRP A 83 4.80 13.29 -3.56
N SER A 84 5.66 12.98 -4.55
CA SER A 84 6.96 12.32 -4.30
C SER A 84 7.87 13.12 -3.37
N LYS A 85 7.68 14.44 -3.30
CA LYS A 85 8.49 15.36 -2.51
C LYS A 85 7.95 15.58 -1.09
N ASP A 86 6.66 15.34 -0.87
CA ASP A 86 6.03 15.53 0.43
C ASP A 86 6.34 14.38 1.41
N VAL A 87 6.14 14.65 2.71
CA VAL A 87 6.48 13.70 3.78
C VAL A 87 5.68 12.40 3.67
N ALA A 88 4.39 12.49 3.30
CA ALA A 88 3.50 11.35 3.22
C ALA A 88 3.80 10.49 1.97
N GLY A 89 4.13 11.09 0.83
CA GLY A 89 4.55 10.41 -0.39
C GLY A 89 5.94 9.78 -0.26
N LYS A 90 6.87 10.39 0.48
CA LYS A 90 8.13 9.73 0.87
C LYS A 90 7.88 8.51 1.74
N LYS A 91 6.95 8.59 2.68
CA LYS A 91 6.53 7.43 3.50
C LYS A 91 5.86 6.34 2.66
N LEU A 92 5.00 6.71 1.71
CA LEU A 92 4.43 5.78 0.73
C LEU A 92 5.55 5.08 -0.05
N THR A 93 6.54 5.85 -0.48
CA THR A 93 7.66 5.35 -1.28
C THR A 93 8.48 4.33 -0.52
N SER A 94 8.91 4.70 0.68
CA SER A 94 9.61 3.79 1.59
C SER A 94 8.79 2.52 1.86
N THR A 95 7.47 2.65 2.06
CA THR A 95 6.61 1.48 2.32
C THR A 95 6.57 0.50 1.15
N PHE A 96 6.43 0.97 -0.10
CA PHE A 96 6.39 0.08 -1.26
C PHE A 96 7.76 -0.49 -1.65
N LEU A 97 8.85 0.26 -1.43
CA LEU A 97 10.21 -0.25 -1.68
C LEU A 97 10.61 -1.32 -0.65
N HIS A 98 10.30 -1.09 0.63
CA HIS A 98 10.59 -2.03 1.72
C HIS A 98 9.43 -2.97 2.02
N LEU A 99 8.57 -3.23 1.03
CA LEU A 99 7.41 -4.11 1.16
C LEU A 99 7.87 -5.58 1.23
N GLN A 100 8.51 -5.97 2.33
CA GLN A 100 8.78 -7.36 2.72
C GLN A 100 7.62 -7.83 3.58
N PHE A 101 6.73 -8.61 2.99
CA PHE A 101 5.64 -9.27 3.71
C PHE A 101 5.97 -10.75 3.80
N GLU A 102 6.86 -11.11 4.72
CA GLU A 102 7.34 -12.48 4.95
C GLU A 102 6.40 -13.32 5.84
N PHE A 103 5.21 -12.82 6.18
CA PHE A 103 4.34 -13.45 7.18
C PHE A 103 3.10 -14.17 6.61
N LEU A 104 3.01 -14.34 5.29
CA LEU A 104 1.90 -15.02 4.62
C LEU A 104 2.35 -16.22 3.76
N ALA A 105 3.58 -16.68 3.95
CA ALA A 105 4.11 -17.92 3.39
C ALA A 105 4.17 -18.99 4.49
#